data_AF-A0A947FLT4-F1
#
_entry.id   AF-A0A947FLT4-F1
#
_cell.length_a   1.000
_cell.length_b   1.000
_cell.length_c   1.000
_cell.angle_alpha   90.00
_cell.angle_beta   90.00
_cell.angle_gamma   90.00
#
_symmetry.space_group_name_H-M   'P 1'
#
loop_
_entity.id
_entity.type
_entity.pdbx_description
1 polymer ?
#
loop_
_entity_poly.entity_id
_entity_poly.type
_entity_poly.pdbx_seq_one_letter_code
_entity_poly.pdbx_strand_id
1 'polypeptide(L)'
;ITTVEDLQDREELRAAVRVAFADYWSAFGSGVFNLTDREEDPTLTSDGFQPIRTRLGIAYQDDCLEMGATWRRDYVSAGDARRGDTFQLYLSLKNLGFR
;
A
#
# COMPACT_ATOMS: atom_id res chain seq x y z
N ILE A 1 28.60 25.96 14.05
CA ILE A 1 27.29 25.27 13.98
C ILE A 1 27.28 24.51 12.67
N THR A 2 27.63 23.23 12.69
CA THR A 2 27.51 22.33 11.53
C THR A 2 26.11 21.77 11.54
N THR A 3 25.21 22.47 10.85
CA THR A 3 23.83 22.01 10.64
C THR A 3 23.90 20.81 9.71
N VAL A 4 23.96 19.60 10.29
CA VAL A 4 23.71 18.35 9.55
C VAL A 4 22.22 18.36 9.26
N GLU A 5 21.87 18.55 8.00
CA GLU A 5 20.51 18.39 7.51
C GLU A 5 20.19 16.89 7.54
N ASP A 6 19.49 16.47 8.59
CA ASP A 6 19.13 15.08 8.93
C ASP A 6 17.94 14.55 8.09
N LEU A 7 17.82 14.99 6.84
CA LEU A 7 16.84 14.44 5.91
C LEU A 7 17.59 13.56 4.93
N GLN A 8 17.64 12.27 5.25
CA GLN A 8 18.09 11.27 4.29
C GLN A 8 17.18 11.34 3.05
N ASP A 9 17.75 11.70 1.90
CA ASP A 9 17.04 11.67 0.64
C ASP A 9 16.58 10.24 0.37
N ARG A 10 15.25 10.05 0.34
CA ARG A 10 14.62 8.75 0.18
C ARG A 10 13.77 8.81 -1.08
N GLU A 11 14.26 8.16 -2.13
CA GLU A 11 13.59 8.10 -3.42
C GLU A 11 12.59 6.94 -3.42
N GLU A 12 11.30 7.28 -3.48
CA GLU A 12 10.23 6.28 -3.43
C GLU A 12 9.36 6.32 -4.69
N LEU A 13 9.20 5.18 -5.33
CA LEU A 13 8.21 5.00 -6.38
C LEU A 13 6.92 4.46 -5.78
N ARG A 14 5.80 5.15 -6.06
CA ARG A 14 4.46 4.75 -5.62
C ARG A 14 3.56 4.58 -6.82
N ALA A 15 2.95 3.40 -6.94
CA ALA A 15 2.04 3.07 -8.03
C ALA A 15 0.75 2.45 -7.49
N ALA A 16 -0.37 2.76 -8.12
CA ALA A 16 -1.66 2.17 -7.82
C ALA A 16 -2.49 1.96 -9.10
N VAL A 17 -3.28 0.90 -9.12
CA VAL A 17 -4.16 0.54 -10.23
C VAL A 17 -5.48 0.00 -9.68
N ARG A 18 -6.58 0.27 -10.40
CA ARG A 18 -7.89 -0.32 -10.16
C ARG A 18 -8.53 -0.69 -11.49
N VAL A 19 -9.11 -1.88 -11.54
CA VAL A 19 -9.78 -2.42 -12.73
C VAL A 19 -11.15 -2.94 -12.33
N ALA A 20 -12.20 -2.41 -12.98
CA ALA A 20 -13.54 -2.97 -12.91
C ALA A 20 -13.63 -4.13 -13.92
N PHE A 21 -14.10 -5.30 -13.45
CA PHE A 21 -14.13 -6.51 -14.28
C PHE A 21 -15.51 -7.17 -14.36
N ALA A 22 -16.45 -6.76 -13.51
CA ALA A 22 -17.87 -7.09 -13.60
C ALA A 22 -18.69 -5.90 -13.07
N ASP A 23 -20.01 -5.89 -13.28
CA ASP A 23 -20.89 -4.74 -13.00
C ASP A 23 -20.63 -4.05 -11.67
N TYR A 24 -20.52 -4.86 -10.60
CA TYR A 24 -20.33 -4.36 -9.25
C TYR A 24 -18.94 -4.67 -8.68
N TRP A 25 -18.07 -5.36 -9.44
CA TRP A 25 -16.79 -5.86 -8.94
C TRP A 25 -15.60 -5.09 -9.50
N SER A 26 -14.68 -4.76 -8.61
CA SER A 26 -13.37 -4.20 -8.97
C SER A 26 -12.24 -4.86 -8.21
N ALA A 27 -11.09 -5.01 -8.88
CA ALA A 27 -9.83 -5.38 -8.27
C ALA A 27 -8.93 -4.15 -8.22
N PHE A 28 -8.11 -4.02 -7.19
CA PHE A 28 -7.16 -2.93 -7.06
C PHE A 28 -5.86 -3.40 -6.42
N GLY A 29 -4.78 -2.74 -6.78
CA GLY A 29 -3.46 -2.99 -6.25
C GLY A 29 -2.68 -1.70 -6.08
N SER A 30 -1.81 -1.64 -5.08
CA SER A 30 -0.82 -0.58 -4.95
C SER A 30 0.49 -1.09 -4.39
N GLY A 31 1.58 -0.43 -4.77
CA GLY A 31 2.93 -0.76 -4.35
C GLY A 31 3.72 0.51 -4.03
N VAL A 32 4.55 0.42 -3.01
CA VAL A 32 5.58 1.41 -2.68
C VAL A 32 6.92 0.70 -2.77
N PHE A 33 7.83 1.24 -3.58
CA PHE A 33 9.15 0.69 -3.84
C PHE A 33 10.20 1.73 -3.50
N ASN A 34 11.25 1.31 -2.81
CA ASN A 34 12.44 2.15 -2.62
C ASN A 34 13.30 2.09 -3.88
N LEU A 35 13.68 3.25 -4.39
CA LEU A 35 14.59 3.42 -5.54
C LEU A 35 15.95 4.02 -5.15
N THR A 36 16.23 4.26 -3.85
CA THR A 36 17.52 4.80 -3.42
C THR A 36 18.69 4.01 -4.03
N ASP A 37 19.53 4.73 -4.77
CA ASP A 37 20.68 4.18 -5.51
C ASP A 37 21.80 3.67 -4.58
N ARG A 38 22.63 2.75 -5.06
CA ARG A 38 23.73 2.11 -4.32
C ARG A 38 24.84 3.09 -3.92
N GLU A 39 24.91 4.25 -4.57
CA GLU A 39 25.95 5.26 -4.34
C GLU A 39 25.76 6.01 -3.01
N GLU A 40 24.54 5.98 -2.44
CA GLU A 40 24.16 6.62 -1.17
C GLU A 40 23.97 5.60 -0.01
N ASP A 41 24.34 4.32 -0.20
CA ASP A 41 24.20 3.24 0.78
C ASP A 41 25.58 2.65 1.21
N PRO A 42 26.14 3.03 2.37
CA PRO A 42 27.43 2.53 2.86
C PRO A 42 27.43 1.05 3.26
N THR A 43 26.30 0.34 3.12
CA THR A 43 26.16 -1.09 3.45
C THR A 43 26.03 -1.99 2.22
N LEU A 44 25.93 -1.43 1.00
CA LEU A 44 25.87 -2.15 -0.29
C LEU A 44 24.83 -3.28 -0.36
N THR A 45 23.79 -3.26 0.49
CA THR A 45 22.77 -4.32 0.58
C THR A 45 21.48 -4.06 -0.21
N SER A 46 21.33 -2.90 -0.86
CA SER A 46 20.12 -2.53 -1.61
C SER A 46 20.31 -2.66 -3.13
N ASP A 47 19.51 -3.50 -3.81
CA ASP A 47 19.51 -3.71 -5.28
C ASP A 47 18.62 -2.70 -6.06
N GLY A 48 18.30 -1.53 -5.48
CA GLY A 48 17.61 -0.43 -6.20
C GLY A 48 16.12 -0.64 -6.51
N PHE A 49 15.52 -1.77 -6.08
CA PHE A 49 14.08 -2.01 -6.21
C PHE A 49 13.56 -2.86 -5.06
N GLN A 50 13.53 -2.28 -3.86
CA GLN A 50 13.05 -2.98 -2.67
C GLN A 50 11.55 -2.65 -2.44
N PRO A 51 10.62 -3.62 -2.54
CA PRO A 51 9.24 -3.37 -2.14
C PRO A 51 9.21 -3.02 -0.65
N ILE A 52 8.60 -1.88 -0.33
CA ILE A 52 8.34 -1.40 1.04
C ILE A 52 6.98 -1.92 1.49
N ARG A 53 5.96 -1.75 0.63
CA ARG A 53 4.57 -2.12 0.91
C ARG A 53 3.86 -2.51 -0.37
N THR A 54 3.10 -3.60 -0.29
CA THR A 54 2.17 -4.02 -1.35
C THR A 54 0.78 -4.15 -0.75
N ARG A 55 -0.23 -3.70 -1.49
CA ARG A 55 -1.64 -3.85 -1.17
C ARG A 55 -2.35 -4.43 -2.37
N LEU A 56 -3.16 -5.45 -2.16
CA LEU A 56 -4.08 -6.00 -3.15
C LEU A 56 -5.48 -6.07 -2.54
N GLY A 57 -6.50 -5.86 -3.35
CA GLY A 57 -7.87 -5.98 -2.86
C GLY A 57 -8.89 -6.20 -3.96
N ILE A 58 -10.04 -6.69 -3.53
CA ILE A 58 -11.24 -6.85 -4.33
C ILE A 58 -12.35 -6.12 -3.59
N ALA A 59 -13.17 -5.39 -4.33
CA ALA A 59 -14.33 -4.69 -3.82
C ALA A 59 -15.56 -5.04 -4.65
N TYR A 60 -16.69 -5.12 -3.96
CA TYR A 60 -18.03 -5.19 -4.51
C TYR A 60 -18.81 -3.97 -4.02
N GLN A 61 -19.50 -3.28 -4.94
CA GLN A 61 -20.29 -2.11 -4.60
C GLN A 61 -21.58 -2.09 -5.43
N ASP A 62 -22.72 -2.28 -4.78
CA ASP A 62 -24.05 -2.04 -5.35
C ASP A 62 -24.76 -0.88 -4.61
N ASP A 63 -26.04 -0.67 -4.92
CA ASP A 63 -26.87 0.41 -4.34
C ASP A 63 -27.12 0.29 -2.83
N CYS A 64 -27.06 -0.92 -2.27
CA CYS A 64 -27.44 -1.25 -0.89
C CYS A 64 -26.26 -1.75 -0.05
N LEU A 65 -25.18 -2.22 -0.68
CA LEU A 65 -24.13 -3.00 -0.07
C LEU A 65 -22.78 -2.67 -0.71
N GLU A 66 -21.82 -2.29 0.13
CA GLU A 66 -20.41 -2.21 -0.21
C GLU A 66 -19.65 -3.21 0.64
N MET A 67 -18.81 -4.01 0.00
CA MET A 67 -17.92 -4.92 0.71
C MET A 67 -16.57 -4.99 0.01
N GLY A 68 -15.54 -5.35 0.78
CA GLY A 68 -14.23 -5.56 0.19
C GLY A 68 -13.30 -6.36 1.09
N ALA A 69 -12.36 -7.02 0.44
CA ALA A 69 -11.25 -7.67 1.09
C ALA A 69 -9.96 -7.02 0.60
N THR A 70 -9.07 -6.70 1.54
CA THR A 70 -7.74 -6.16 1.26
C THR A 70 -6.71 -7.01 1.97
N TRP A 71 -5.67 -7.39 1.24
CA TRP A 71 -4.42 -7.87 1.80
C TRP A 71 -3.36 -6.78 1.67
N ARG A 72 -2.64 -6.53 2.75
CA ARG A 72 -1.49 -5.63 2.80
C ARG A 72 -0.28 -6.39 3.33
N ARG A 73 0.83 -6.31 2.62
CA ARG A 73 2.14 -6.80 3.04
C ARG A 73 3.08 -5.62 3.25
N ASP A 74 3.60 -5.50 4.47
CA ASP A 74 4.72 -4.61 4.79
C ASP A 74 6.00 -5.45 4.78
N TYR A 75 6.99 -5.09 3.95
CA TYR A 75 8.22 -5.86 3.72
C TYR A 75 9.39 -5.36 4.55
N VAL A 76 9.41 -4.07 4.88
CA VAL A 76 10.46 -3.43 5.67
C VAL A 76 9.91 -3.05 7.04
N SER A 77 10.78 -3.14 8.05
CA SER A 77 10.53 -2.51 9.34
C SER A 77 11.13 -1.11 9.32
N ALA A 78 10.29 -0.08 9.32
CA ALA A 78 10.74 1.32 9.35
C ALA A 78 9.88 2.09 10.37
N GLY A 79 10.52 2.67 11.38
CA GLY A 79 9.84 3.27 12.53
C GLY A 79 8.92 2.25 13.22
N ASP A 80 7.63 2.59 13.36
CA ASP A 80 6.61 1.73 13.97
C ASP A 80 6.01 0.67 13.02
N ALA A 81 6.35 0.70 11.73
CA ALA A 81 5.86 -0.30 10.78
C ALA A 81 6.60 -1.63 11.02
N ARG A 82 5.86 -2.69 11.34
CA ARG A 82 6.40 -4.05 11.46
C ARG A 82 6.19 -4.81 10.16
N ARG A 83 7.20 -5.59 9.76
CA ARG A 83 7.08 -6.54 8.65
C ARG A 83 5.98 -7.56 8.95
N GLY A 84 5.05 -7.76 8.03
CA GLY A 84 3.92 -8.67 8.26
C GLY A 84 2.82 -8.58 7.23
N ASP A 85 1.89 -9.54 7.31
CA ASP A 85 0.66 -9.59 6.54
C ASP A 85 -0.49 -9.01 7.36
N THR A 86 -1.30 -8.16 6.74
CA THR A 86 -2.55 -7.63 7.31
C THR A 86 -3.69 -7.93 6.35
N PHE A 87 -4.75 -8.53 6.86
CA PHE A 87 -5.97 -8.77 6.12
C PHE A 87 -7.07 -7.88 6.69
N GLN A 88 -7.73 -7.12 5.83
CA GLN A 88 -8.81 -6.24 6.19
C GLN A 88 -10.06 -6.63 5.40
N LEU A 89 -11.14 -6.85 6.13
CA LEU A 89 -12.48 -6.99 5.57
C LEU A 89 -13.25 -5.70 5.85
N TYR A 90 -14.01 -5.25 4.87
CA TYR A 90 -14.88 -4.09 4.97
C TYR A 90 -16.30 -4.48 4.54
N LEU A 91 -17.28 -4.00 5.28
CA LEU A 91 -18.70 -4.19 5.02
C LEU A 91 -19.44 -2.90 5.38
N SER A 92 -20.26 -2.40 4.47
CA SER A 92 -21.12 -1.25 4.69
C SER A 92 -22.47 -1.46 4.02
N LEU A 93 -23.53 -1.27 4.79
CA LEU A 93 -24.90 -1.28 4.29
C LEU A 93 -25.31 0.17 4.04
N LYS A 94 -25.75 0.45 2.82
CA LYS A 94 -26.19 1.76 2.35
C LYS A 94 -27.70 1.74 2.19
N ASN A 95 -28.31 2.92 2.25
CA ASN A 95 -29.72 3.12 1.94
C ASN A 95 -30.71 2.26 2.77
N LEU A 96 -30.34 1.90 4.00
CA LEU A 96 -31.24 1.25 4.95
C LEU A 96 -32.23 2.28 5.52
N GLY A 97 -33.29 2.54 4.78
CA GLY A 97 -34.45 3.28 5.29
C GLY A 97 -35.25 2.40 6.24
N PHE A 98 -35.16 2.65 7.55
CA PHE A 98 -36.12 2.09 8.51
C PHE A 98 -37.40 2.92 8.43
N ARG A 99 -38.52 2.29 8.06
CA ARG A 99 -39.87 2.85 8.17
C ARG A 99 -40.56 2.30 9.40
#